data_AF-A0A7W6J5W1-F1
#
_entry.id   AF-A0A7W6J5W1-F1
#
_cell.length_a   1.000
_cell.length_b   1.000
_cell.length_c   1.000
_cell.angle_alpha   90.00
_cell.angle_beta   90.00
_cell.angle_gamma   90.00
#
_symmetry.space_group_name_H-M   'P 1'
#
loop_
_entity.id
_entity.type
_entity.pdbx_description
1 polymer ?
#
loop_
_entity_poly.entity_id
_entity_poly.type
_entity_poly.pdbx_seq_one_letter_code
_entity_poly.pdbx_strand_id
1 'polypeptide(L)'
;MGFVNDFDHWAVGDNLDLASWDSYPIGFVEKFPFTEDERNRWAETSHPDIAPFHHDLYRGVGKGRFWVMEQQPGPVNWAPWNPVPRPGMVRLWTLEAIAHGAEVVSYFRWRQAPFAQEQMHAGLNLPGLDELSAGGREARQSALDLENLGALKPCAPAPVAILYDYENHWSTIIQPQGRDFRAEELAFRWYEAIRRLGLDVDFVRPGADLSDRKLILVPGLMHVSDEALRALKTAKGIILFGPRSGSRDRHFQIPDALPPGPLQDLVPLRVTQVSSLRPGLADAVSGMVSGQAVRWRESIKTTADILSRFSNGDPALIAKDNIHYLGCWPDESLLTNVIAHMVRKAELETVPLPPHVRLRRRGDLVFAFNYGPSPWVCPGEDFVLGGSQLEPCSVAAWREGATPGG
;
A
#
# COMPACT_ATOMS: atom_id res chain seq x y z
N MET A 1 0.45 10.05 -12.04
CA MET A 1 0.31 8.65 -12.53
C MET A 1 0.71 7.62 -11.48
N GLY A 2 0.00 6.48 -11.37
CA GLY A 2 0.35 5.37 -10.46
C GLY A 2 1.37 4.37 -11.04
N PHE A 3 2.05 3.65 -10.15
CA PHE A 3 3.11 2.67 -10.42
C PHE A 3 4.23 3.21 -11.33
N VAL A 4 4.64 4.46 -11.08
CA VAL A 4 5.76 5.12 -11.74
C VAL A 4 6.84 5.37 -10.69
N ASN A 5 8.04 4.84 -10.95
CA ASN A 5 9.16 4.93 -10.02
C ASN A 5 10.44 5.45 -10.69
N ASP A 6 10.35 6.04 -11.89
CA ASP A 6 11.52 6.46 -12.67
C ASP A 6 12.24 7.69 -12.11
N PHE A 7 11.60 8.42 -11.18
CA PHE A 7 12.16 9.57 -10.49
C PHE A 7 11.72 9.59 -9.01
N ASP A 8 12.49 10.29 -8.17
CA ASP A 8 12.19 10.38 -6.74
C ASP A 8 11.07 11.40 -6.51
N HIS A 9 9.88 10.91 -6.18
CA HIS A 9 8.74 11.78 -5.94
C HIS A 9 8.87 12.53 -4.62
N TRP A 10 9.59 11.99 -3.62
CA TRP A 10 9.85 12.71 -2.37
C TRP A 10 10.67 13.97 -2.64
N ALA A 11 11.76 13.85 -3.41
CA ALA A 11 12.60 14.98 -3.79
C ALA A 11 11.85 16.03 -4.62
N VAL A 12 10.97 15.59 -5.54
CA VAL A 12 10.11 16.54 -6.28
C VAL A 12 9.10 17.22 -5.34
N GLY A 13 8.45 16.45 -4.47
CA GLY A 13 7.47 16.95 -3.49
C GLY A 13 8.04 17.95 -2.48
N ASP A 14 9.33 17.90 -2.18
CA ASP A 14 10.01 18.89 -1.34
C ASP A 14 9.84 20.32 -1.90
N ASN A 15 9.73 20.45 -3.22
CA ASN A 15 9.65 21.72 -3.94
C ASN A 15 8.21 22.12 -4.33
N LEU A 16 7.19 21.40 -3.81
CA LEU A 16 5.78 21.64 -4.10
C LEU A 16 4.96 21.91 -2.82
N ASP A 17 3.83 22.60 -2.99
CA ASP A 17 2.87 22.90 -1.91
C ASP A 17 2.02 21.69 -1.51
N LEU A 18 1.80 20.78 -2.47
CA LEU A 18 1.07 19.52 -2.32
C LEU A 18 1.51 18.54 -3.43
N ALA A 19 1.22 17.26 -3.24
CA ALA A 19 1.35 16.27 -4.31
C ALA A 19 0.02 16.05 -5.02
N SER A 20 0.03 15.81 -6.33
CA SER A 20 -1.15 15.32 -7.03
C SER A 20 -0.82 14.10 -7.86
N TRP A 21 -1.83 13.26 -8.10
CA TRP A 21 -1.65 12.07 -8.93
C TRP A 21 -2.92 11.71 -9.71
N ASP A 22 -2.78 10.72 -10.58
CA ASP A 22 -3.77 10.35 -11.59
C ASP A 22 -4.17 8.89 -11.36
N SER A 23 -5.40 8.71 -10.92
CA SER A 23 -6.00 7.45 -10.52
C SER A 23 -6.80 6.85 -11.65
N TYR A 24 -6.26 5.78 -12.24
CA TYR A 24 -6.93 4.91 -13.22
C TYR A 24 -6.95 3.46 -12.73
N PRO A 25 -7.73 3.16 -11.68
CA PRO A 25 -7.58 1.92 -10.91
C PRO A 25 -7.70 0.66 -11.76
N ILE A 26 -8.62 0.63 -12.73
CA ILE A 26 -8.81 -0.53 -13.60
C ILE A 26 -7.63 -0.71 -14.54
N GLY A 27 -7.18 0.36 -15.21
CA GLY A 27 -6.05 0.25 -16.14
C GLY A 27 -4.76 -0.18 -15.44
N PHE A 28 -4.60 0.16 -14.16
CA PHE A 28 -3.44 -0.26 -13.36
C PHE A 28 -3.48 -1.74 -12.92
N VAL A 29 -4.62 -2.43 -12.98
CA VAL A 29 -4.69 -3.90 -12.81
C VAL A 29 -3.84 -4.59 -13.88
N GLU A 30 -3.76 -4.02 -15.08
CA GLU A 30 -2.96 -4.57 -16.18
C GLU A 30 -1.47 -4.23 -16.08
N LYS A 31 -1.11 -3.15 -15.36
CA LYS A 31 0.30 -2.72 -15.22
C LYS A 31 1.04 -3.48 -14.12
N PHE A 32 0.38 -3.70 -13.00
CA PHE A 32 0.98 -4.41 -11.87
C PHE A 32 1.10 -5.92 -12.18
N PRO A 33 2.13 -6.63 -11.66
CA PRO A 33 2.30 -8.08 -11.88
C PRO A 33 1.34 -8.96 -11.08
N PHE A 34 0.04 -8.66 -11.16
CA PHE A 34 -1.00 -9.56 -10.67
C PHE A 34 -1.00 -10.87 -11.44
N THR A 35 -1.44 -11.93 -10.77
CA THR A 35 -1.80 -13.18 -11.44
C THR A 35 -3.03 -12.98 -12.33
N GLU A 36 -3.22 -13.86 -13.32
CA GLU A 36 -4.42 -13.79 -14.18
C GLU A 36 -5.72 -13.93 -13.38
N ASP A 37 -5.73 -14.72 -12.30
CA ASP A 37 -6.89 -14.85 -11.42
C ASP A 37 -7.21 -13.52 -10.72
N GLU A 38 -6.19 -12.80 -10.23
CA GLU A 38 -6.37 -11.47 -9.66
C GLU A 38 -6.85 -10.45 -10.70
N ARG A 39 -6.29 -10.47 -11.91
CA ARG A 39 -6.71 -9.59 -13.00
C ARG A 39 -8.18 -9.81 -13.35
N ASN A 40 -8.58 -11.06 -13.55
CA ASN A 40 -9.97 -11.42 -13.85
C ASN A 40 -10.92 -11.05 -12.71
N ARG A 41 -10.51 -11.29 -11.45
CA ARG A 41 -11.32 -10.97 -10.28
C ARG A 41 -11.62 -9.47 -10.17
N TRP A 42 -10.65 -8.64 -10.52
CA TRP A 42 -10.70 -7.20 -10.30
C TRP A 42 -10.87 -6.36 -11.57
N ALA A 43 -11.16 -7.01 -12.70
CA ALA A 43 -11.21 -6.35 -14.01
C ALA A 43 -12.15 -5.14 -14.02
N GLU A 44 -13.33 -5.23 -13.39
CA GLU A 44 -14.36 -4.18 -13.46
C GLU A 44 -14.44 -3.29 -12.21
N THR A 45 -13.66 -3.59 -11.16
CA THR A 45 -13.69 -2.85 -9.87
C THR A 45 -12.32 -2.35 -9.40
N SER A 46 -11.23 -2.80 -10.03
CA SER A 46 -9.85 -2.66 -9.55
C SER A 46 -9.53 -3.46 -8.29
N HIS A 47 -8.24 -3.74 -8.09
CA HIS A 47 -7.77 -4.35 -6.86
C HIS A 47 -7.97 -3.35 -5.70
N PRO A 48 -8.49 -3.77 -4.53
CA PRO A 48 -8.87 -2.87 -3.43
C PRO A 48 -7.77 -1.98 -2.83
N ASP A 49 -6.52 -2.14 -3.28
CA ASP A 49 -5.35 -1.49 -2.71
C ASP A 49 -4.54 -0.71 -3.75
N ILE A 50 -4.92 -0.73 -5.04
CA ILE A 50 -4.22 0.06 -6.06
C ILE A 50 -4.37 1.55 -5.78
N ALA A 51 -5.60 2.08 -5.70
CA ALA A 51 -5.79 3.50 -5.44
C ALA A 51 -5.35 3.89 -4.01
N PRO A 52 -5.71 3.15 -2.94
CA PRO A 52 -5.27 3.44 -1.58
C PRO A 52 -3.75 3.49 -1.39
N PHE A 53 -3.00 2.56 -2.01
CA PHE A 53 -1.53 2.56 -1.95
C PHE A 53 -0.97 3.91 -2.42
N HIS A 54 -1.47 4.41 -3.55
CA HIS A 54 -1.03 5.68 -4.11
C HIS A 54 -1.58 6.89 -3.33
N HIS A 55 -2.81 6.82 -2.81
CA HIS A 55 -3.33 7.87 -1.93
C HIS A 55 -2.44 8.07 -0.70
N ASP A 56 -2.06 6.98 -0.03
CA ASP A 56 -1.19 7.03 1.13
C ASP A 56 0.23 7.48 0.75
N LEU A 57 0.75 7.04 -0.40
CA LEU A 57 2.07 7.45 -0.90
C LEU A 57 2.09 8.96 -1.19
N TYR A 58 1.14 9.46 -1.97
CA TYR A 58 1.11 10.86 -2.37
C TYR A 58 0.68 11.79 -1.23
N ARG A 59 -0.11 11.33 -0.26
CA ARG A 59 -0.29 12.07 1.00
C ARG A 59 1.04 12.25 1.73
N GLY A 60 1.87 11.20 1.79
CA GLY A 60 3.23 11.29 2.30
C GLY A 60 4.06 12.31 1.52
N VAL A 61 4.16 12.14 0.19
CA VAL A 61 4.98 12.99 -0.70
C VAL A 61 4.59 14.46 -0.58
N GLY A 62 3.28 14.73 -0.49
CA GLY A 62 2.72 16.07 -0.34
C GLY A 62 2.71 16.61 1.10
N LYS A 63 3.48 16.01 2.02
CA LYS A 63 3.61 16.48 3.42
C LYS A 63 2.24 16.59 4.12
N GLY A 64 1.37 15.61 3.86
CA GLY A 64 0.01 15.54 4.39
C GLY A 64 -1.07 16.09 3.44
N ARG A 65 -0.70 16.78 2.36
CA ARG A 65 -1.63 17.41 1.42
C ARG A 65 -1.53 16.77 0.04
N PHE A 66 -2.64 16.25 -0.48
CA PHE A 66 -2.65 15.74 -1.85
C PHE A 66 -3.98 15.87 -2.55
N TRP A 67 -3.93 15.88 -3.88
CA TRP A 67 -5.08 15.85 -4.77
C TRP A 67 -5.07 14.58 -5.63
N VAL A 68 -6.26 14.13 -6.02
CA VAL A 68 -6.41 13.30 -7.22
C VAL A 68 -6.71 14.26 -8.37
N MET A 69 -5.72 14.54 -9.22
CA MET A 69 -5.87 15.50 -10.32
C MET A 69 -6.68 14.90 -11.47
N GLU A 70 -6.55 13.59 -11.66
CA GLU A 70 -7.31 12.84 -12.65
C GLU A 70 -7.88 11.58 -12.01
N GLN A 71 -9.21 11.46 -11.99
CA GLN A 71 -9.93 10.28 -11.54
C GLN A 71 -10.66 9.66 -12.72
N GLN A 72 -10.50 8.35 -12.89
CA GLN A 72 -11.20 7.55 -13.90
C GLN A 72 -12.73 7.66 -13.75
N PRO A 73 -13.47 8.14 -14.78
CA PRO A 73 -14.92 8.25 -14.77
C PRO A 73 -15.62 7.15 -15.59
N GLY A 74 -14.87 6.20 -16.17
CA GLY A 74 -15.38 5.20 -17.10
C GLY A 74 -14.25 4.37 -17.73
N PRO A 75 -14.49 3.61 -18.81
CA PRO A 75 -13.42 2.91 -19.52
C PRO A 75 -12.40 3.90 -20.09
N VAL A 76 -11.13 3.49 -20.10
CA VAL A 76 -10.02 4.23 -20.71
C VAL A 76 -9.65 3.63 -22.07
N ASN A 77 -8.59 4.12 -22.71
CA ASN A 77 -8.16 3.68 -24.04
C ASN A 77 -6.79 3.00 -24.08
N TRP A 78 -5.97 3.17 -23.04
CA TRP A 78 -4.53 2.87 -23.09
C TRP A 78 -4.15 1.52 -22.49
N ALA A 79 -5.01 0.90 -21.68
CA ALA A 79 -4.71 -0.40 -21.11
C ALA A 79 -4.90 -1.50 -22.18
N PRO A 80 -4.22 -2.65 -22.05
CA PRO A 80 -4.45 -3.77 -22.95
C PRO A 80 -5.92 -4.24 -22.96
N TRP A 81 -6.61 -4.16 -21.81
CA TRP A 81 -8.05 -4.36 -21.67
C TRP A 81 -8.67 -3.19 -20.91
N ASN A 82 -9.80 -2.66 -21.42
CA ASN A 82 -10.42 -1.44 -20.89
C ASN A 82 -11.90 -1.71 -20.55
N PRO A 83 -12.19 -2.50 -19.51
CA PRO A 83 -13.56 -2.79 -19.12
C PRO A 83 -14.27 -1.55 -18.58
N VAL A 84 -15.60 -1.58 -18.65
CA VAL A 84 -16.45 -0.57 -18.05
C VAL A 84 -16.45 -0.79 -16.52
N PRO A 85 -16.16 0.22 -15.70
CA PRO A 85 -16.31 0.10 -14.26
C PRO A 85 -17.71 -0.35 -13.86
N ARG A 86 -17.83 -1.22 -12.85
CA ARG A 86 -19.15 -1.58 -12.31
C ARG A 86 -19.89 -0.34 -11.80
N PRO A 87 -21.23 -0.34 -11.84
CA PRO A 87 -22.03 0.72 -11.24
C PRO A 87 -21.63 0.95 -9.78
N GLY A 88 -21.38 2.20 -9.41
CA GLY A 88 -20.96 2.63 -8.07
C GLY A 88 -19.46 2.81 -7.90
N MET A 89 -18.63 2.31 -8.82
CA MET A 89 -17.16 2.37 -8.66
C MET A 89 -16.58 3.77 -8.76
N VAL A 90 -17.13 4.65 -9.61
CA VAL A 90 -16.65 6.05 -9.70
C VAL A 90 -16.95 6.78 -8.41
N ARG A 91 -18.13 6.55 -7.82
CA ARG A 91 -18.49 7.07 -6.50
C ARG A 91 -17.60 6.48 -5.39
N LEU A 92 -17.35 5.18 -5.42
CA LEU A 92 -16.48 4.48 -4.46
C LEU A 92 -15.07 5.08 -4.47
N TRP A 93 -14.41 5.15 -5.63
CA TRP A 93 -13.05 5.69 -5.74
C TRP A 93 -12.98 7.17 -5.34
N THR A 94 -14.03 7.95 -5.64
CA THR A 94 -14.10 9.35 -5.21
C THR A 94 -14.09 9.48 -3.70
N LEU A 95 -14.98 8.76 -3.01
CA LEU A 95 -15.09 8.83 -1.55
C LEU A 95 -13.92 8.14 -0.86
N GLU A 96 -13.27 7.17 -1.50
CA GLU A 96 -12.03 6.56 -1.01
C GLU A 96 -10.87 7.54 -1.02
N ALA A 97 -10.67 8.28 -2.11
CA ALA A 97 -9.66 9.33 -2.16
C ALA A 97 -9.88 10.36 -1.05
N ILE A 98 -11.13 10.79 -0.85
CA ILE A 98 -11.50 11.71 0.23
C ILE A 98 -11.25 11.07 1.61
N ALA A 99 -11.59 9.82 1.85
CA ALA A 99 -11.30 9.17 3.14
C ALA A 99 -9.79 9.08 3.42
N HIS A 100 -8.98 8.91 2.37
CA HIS A 100 -7.51 8.95 2.47
C HIS A 100 -6.95 10.37 2.60
N GLY A 101 -7.77 11.41 2.56
CA GLY A 101 -7.37 12.80 2.82
C GLY A 101 -7.17 13.66 1.58
N ALA A 102 -7.63 13.22 0.40
CA ALA A 102 -7.59 14.07 -0.78
C ALA A 102 -8.37 15.37 -0.50
N GLU A 103 -7.76 16.51 -0.83
CA GLU A 103 -8.43 17.81 -0.74
C GLU A 103 -9.34 18.02 -1.95
N VAL A 104 -8.97 17.45 -3.11
CA VAL A 104 -9.72 17.52 -4.37
C VAL A 104 -9.67 16.17 -5.07
N VAL A 105 -10.79 15.79 -5.70
CA VAL A 105 -10.89 14.73 -6.69
C VAL A 105 -11.40 15.34 -7.99
N SER A 106 -10.51 15.48 -8.96
CA SER A 106 -10.78 16.04 -10.28
C SER A 106 -10.90 14.91 -11.30
N TYR A 107 -11.99 14.88 -12.07
CA TYR A 107 -12.24 13.82 -13.05
C TYR A 107 -11.61 14.16 -14.40
N PHE A 108 -10.88 13.21 -14.96
CA PHE A 108 -10.43 13.28 -16.34
C PHE A 108 -11.34 12.43 -17.21
N ARG A 109 -12.19 13.01 -18.06
CA ARG A 109 -12.32 14.40 -18.48
C ARG A 109 -13.77 14.85 -18.45
N TRP A 110 -14.01 16.15 -18.60
CA TRP A 110 -15.37 16.70 -18.62
C TRP A 110 -16.27 16.01 -19.66
N ARG A 111 -15.82 15.93 -20.92
CA ARG A 111 -16.58 15.31 -22.02
C ARG A 111 -15.64 14.43 -22.85
N GLN A 112 -16.10 13.23 -23.19
CA GLN A 112 -15.39 12.32 -24.10
C GLN A 112 -15.15 13.03 -25.43
N ALA A 113 -13.91 13.01 -25.91
CA ALA A 113 -13.57 13.57 -27.21
C ALA A 113 -14.05 12.63 -28.33
N PRO A 114 -14.64 13.13 -29.43
CA PRO A 114 -15.05 12.29 -30.56
C PRO A 114 -13.94 12.06 -31.60
N PHE A 115 -12.68 12.41 -31.29
CA PHE A 115 -11.56 12.37 -32.23
C PHE A 115 -10.22 12.12 -31.50
N ALA A 116 -9.17 11.84 -32.30
CA ALA A 116 -7.79 11.66 -31.86
C ALA A 116 -7.56 10.40 -30.98
N GLN A 117 -6.38 10.31 -30.36
CA GLN A 117 -5.85 9.12 -29.69
C GLN A 117 -6.71 8.65 -28.51
N GLU A 118 -7.42 9.56 -27.85
CA GLU A 118 -8.23 9.29 -26.65
C GLU A 118 -9.73 9.31 -26.94
N GLN A 119 -10.16 9.14 -28.20
CA GLN A 119 -11.59 9.15 -28.54
C GLN A 119 -12.41 8.06 -27.82
N MET A 120 -11.74 7.00 -27.36
CA MET A 120 -12.34 5.90 -26.58
C MET A 120 -12.23 6.11 -25.06
N HIS A 121 -11.58 7.19 -24.60
CA HIS A 121 -11.49 7.52 -23.18
C HIS A 121 -12.78 8.22 -22.72
N ALA A 122 -13.53 7.58 -21.82
CA ALA A 122 -14.78 8.13 -21.31
C ALA A 122 -14.57 9.47 -20.57
N GLY A 123 -15.62 10.29 -20.53
CA GLY A 123 -15.70 11.49 -19.71
C GLY A 123 -16.97 11.49 -18.86
N LEU A 124 -17.17 12.54 -18.06
CA LEU A 124 -18.41 12.73 -17.30
C LEU A 124 -19.63 12.96 -18.22
N ASN A 125 -19.41 13.44 -19.44
CA ASN A 125 -20.44 13.66 -20.46
C ASN A 125 -20.16 12.82 -21.72
N LEU A 126 -21.25 12.37 -22.36
CA LEU A 126 -21.19 11.64 -23.64
C LEU A 126 -20.72 12.54 -24.80
N PRO A 127 -20.06 11.98 -25.83
CA PRO A 127 -19.60 12.76 -26.97
C PRO A 127 -20.79 13.29 -27.78
N GLY A 128 -20.81 14.59 -28.07
CA GLY A 128 -21.83 15.20 -28.93
C GLY A 128 -23.24 15.34 -28.34
N LEU A 129 -23.48 14.87 -27.11
CA LEU A 129 -24.79 14.95 -26.43
C LEU A 129 -24.71 15.81 -25.17
N ASP A 130 -25.81 16.44 -24.78
CA ASP A 130 -25.94 17.09 -23.47
C ASP A 130 -26.50 16.09 -22.44
N GLU A 131 -25.74 15.02 -22.22
CA GLU A 131 -26.11 13.92 -21.34
C GLU A 131 -24.91 13.44 -20.52
N LEU A 132 -25.15 13.21 -19.23
CA LEU A 132 -24.16 12.61 -18.34
C LEU A 132 -23.92 11.14 -18.68
N SER A 133 -22.66 10.72 -18.65
CA SER A 133 -22.29 9.30 -18.64
C SER A 133 -22.64 8.66 -17.29
N ALA A 134 -22.43 7.35 -17.16
CA ALA A 134 -22.57 6.66 -15.87
C ALA A 134 -21.68 7.29 -14.78
N GLY A 135 -20.39 7.54 -15.09
CA GLY A 135 -19.49 8.24 -14.18
C GLY A 135 -19.90 9.68 -13.87
N GLY A 136 -20.50 10.39 -14.85
CA GLY A 136 -21.08 11.72 -14.61
C GLY A 136 -22.18 11.72 -13.55
N ARG A 137 -23.06 10.71 -13.58
CA ARG A 137 -24.12 10.55 -12.58
C ARG A 137 -23.56 10.20 -11.20
N GLU A 138 -22.55 9.34 -11.14
CA GLU A 138 -21.88 8.97 -9.89
C GLU A 138 -21.06 10.11 -9.28
N ALA A 139 -20.40 10.93 -10.11
CA ALA A 139 -19.72 12.15 -9.67
C ALA A 139 -20.71 13.14 -9.04
N ARG A 140 -21.89 13.32 -9.66
CA ARG A 140 -22.96 14.14 -9.08
C ARG A 140 -23.44 13.59 -7.73
N GLN A 141 -23.62 12.27 -7.61
CA GLN A 141 -23.99 11.66 -6.33
C GLN A 141 -22.90 11.87 -5.27
N SER A 142 -21.62 11.73 -5.65
CA SER A 142 -20.49 11.95 -4.73
C SER A 142 -20.46 13.37 -4.20
N ALA A 143 -20.78 14.38 -5.03
CA ALA A 143 -20.89 15.76 -4.58
C ALA A 143 -21.98 15.95 -3.50
N LEU A 144 -23.15 15.33 -3.69
CA LEU A 144 -24.24 15.35 -2.70
C LEU A 144 -23.84 14.64 -1.40
N ASP A 145 -23.14 13.51 -1.50
CA ASP A 145 -22.64 12.79 -0.33
C ASP A 145 -21.65 13.63 0.47
N LEU A 146 -20.75 14.35 -0.21
CA LEU A 146 -19.79 15.25 0.44
C LEU A 146 -20.47 16.46 1.09
N GLU A 147 -21.50 17.02 0.46
CA GLU A 147 -22.31 18.09 1.06
C GLU A 147 -22.98 17.61 2.35
N ASN A 148 -23.53 16.39 2.35
CA ASN A 148 -24.16 15.78 3.53
C ASN A 148 -23.16 15.44 4.64
N LEU A 149 -21.96 14.97 4.28
CA LEU A 149 -20.89 14.69 5.24
C LEU A 149 -20.33 15.97 5.88
N GLY A 150 -20.38 17.10 5.15
CA GLY A 150 -19.85 18.38 5.57
C GLY A 150 -18.32 18.40 5.64
N ALA A 151 -17.78 19.37 6.39
CA ALA A 151 -16.34 19.53 6.54
C ALA A 151 -15.73 18.35 7.31
N LEU A 152 -14.81 17.63 6.67
CA LEU A 152 -14.10 16.51 7.28
C LEU A 152 -12.85 16.99 8.02
N LYS A 153 -12.58 16.37 9.17
CA LYS A 153 -11.33 16.61 9.92
C LYS A 153 -10.10 16.18 9.09
N PRO A 154 -8.91 16.73 9.40
CA PRO A 154 -7.66 16.22 8.85
C PRO A 154 -7.44 14.75 9.18
N CYS A 155 -6.68 14.04 8.34
CA CYS A 155 -6.22 12.70 8.70
C CYS A 155 -5.23 12.78 9.87
N ALA A 156 -5.44 11.95 10.89
CA ALA A 156 -4.43 11.74 11.92
C ALA A 156 -3.29 10.87 11.35
N PRO A 157 -2.06 10.97 11.91
CA PRO A 157 -0.99 10.05 11.58
C PRO A 157 -1.43 8.60 11.80
N ALA A 158 -1.22 7.75 10.80
CA ALA A 158 -1.53 6.34 10.90
C ALA A 158 -0.60 5.63 11.91
N PRO A 159 -1.10 4.63 12.67
CA PRO A 159 -0.26 3.89 13.62
C PRO A 159 0.79 3.01 12.93
N VAL A 160 0.57 2.67 11.65
CA VAL A 160 1.50 1.90 10.82
C VAL A 160 2.17 2.83 9.80
N ALA A 161 3.50 2.78 9.72
CA ALA A 161 4.27 3.43 8.67
C ALA A 161 4.92 2.40 7.75
N ILE A 162 4.89 2.62 6.44
CA ILE A 162 5.72 1.90 5.46
C ILE A 162 6.78 2.86 4.94
N LEU A 163 8.05 2.48 5.12
CA LEU A 163 9.18 3.23 4.59
C LEU A 163 9.33 2.89 3.10
N TYR A 164 9.14 3.89 2.24
CA TYR A 164 9.18 3.73 0.79
C TYR A 164 10.31 4.56 0.19
N ASP A 165 11.18 3.86 -0.55
CA ASP A 165 12.40 4.42 -1.11
C ASP A 165 12.46 4.18 -2.62
N TYR A 166 12.57 5.25 -3.39
CA TYR A 166 12.73 5.17 -4.84
C TYR A 166 14.12 4.63 -5.22
N GLU A 167 15.16 4.89 -4.43
CA GLU A 167 16.50 4.33 -4.67
C GLU A 167 16.52 2.80 -4.53
N ASN A 168 15.74 2.26 -3.59
CA ASN A 168 15.52 0.82 -3.47
C ASN A 168 14.89 0.24 -4.73
N HIS A 169 13.90 0.91 -5.33
CA HIS A 169 13.35 0.50 -6.62
C HIS A 169 14.42 0.49 -7.71
N TRP A 170 15.15 1.60 -7.91
CA TRP A 170 16.20 1.70 -8.93
C TRP A 170 17.28 0.65 -8.75
N SER A 171 17.65 0.37 -7.50
CA SER A 171 18.64 -0.65 -7.18
C SER A 171 18.15 -2.05 -7.58
N THR A 172 16.85 -2.34 -7.46
CA THR A 172 16.27 -3.59 -7.97
C THR A 172 16.14 -3.62 -9.48
N ILE A 173 16.01 -2.48 -10.18
CA ILE A 173 16.04 -2.45 -11.64
C ILE A 173 17.46 -2.70 -12.16
N ILE A 174 18.46 -2.05 -11.55
CA ILE A 174 19.89 -2.24 -11.89
C ILE A 174 20.31 -3.68 -11.61
N GLN A 175 19.95 -4.20 -10.42
CA GLN A 175 20.28 -5.55 -10.01
C GLN A 175 19.11 -6.20 -9.24
N PRO A 176 18.15 -6.83 -9.96
CA PRO A 176 17.02 -7.51 -9.35
C PRO A 176 17.44 -8.64 -8.41
N GLN A 177 18.60 -9.25 -8.69
CA GLN A 177 19.16 -10.46 -8.10
C GLN A 177 18.31 -11.74 -8.26
N GLY A 178 17.01 -11.66 -8.54
CA GLY A 178 16.19 -12.70 -9.18
C GLY A 178 15.28 -12.05 -10.23
N ARG A 179 14.95 -12.75 -11.34
CA ARG A 179 14.20 -12.15 -12.47
C ARG A 179 12.84 -11.55 -12.05
N ASP A 180 12.25 -12.09 -10.99
CA ASP A 180 10.94 -11.77 -10.45
C ASP A 180 10.99 -11.07 -9.08
N PHE A 181 12.17 -10.57 -8.65
CA PHE A 181 12.28 -9.73 -7.47
C PHE A 181 11.99 -8.27 -7.84
N ARG A 182 10.87 -7.73 -7.32
CA ARG A 182 10.41 -6.36 -7.62
C ARG A 182 10.09 -5.63 -6.32
N ALA A 183 10.86 -4.59 -5.99
CA ALA A 183 10.71 -3.86 -4.73
C ALA A 183 9.30 -3.25 -4.55
N GLU A 184 8.77 -2.66 -5.61
CA GLU A 184 7.42 -2.08 -5.64
C GLU A 184 6.34 -3.13 -5.34
N GLU A 185 6.44 -4.31 -5.96
CA GLU A 185 5.49 -5.39 -5.70
C GLU A 185 5.57 -5.87 -4.26
N LEU A 186 6.78 -6.00 -3.70
CA LEU A 186 6.95 -6.39 -2.29
C LEU A 186 6.31 -5.36 -1.36
N ALA A 187 6.56 -4.07 -1.58
CA ALA A 187 5.95 -3.00 -0.80
C ALA A 187 4.41 -3.00 -0.91
N PHE A 188 3.88 -3.21 -2.11
CA PHE A 188 2.45 -3.31 -2.35
C PHE A 188 1.82 -4.50 -1.60
N ARG A 189 2.45 -5.68 -1.64
CA ARG A 189 1.92 -6.87 -0.92
C ARG A 189 1.95 -6.68 0.61
N TRP A 190 2.96 -5.98 1.14
CA TRP A 190 3.00 -5.65 2.57
C TRP A 190 1.91 -4.64 2.95
N TYR A 191 1.67 -3.64 2.10
CA TYR A 191 0.56 -2.70 2.25
C TYR A 191 -0.79 -3.44 2.24
N GLU A 192 -1.03 -4.29 1.26
CA GLU A 192 -2.22 -5.14 1.16
C GLU A 192 -2.44 -5.98 2.43
N ALA A 193 -1.39 -6.64 2.94
CA ALA A 193 -1.48 -7.46 4.13
C ALA A 193 -1.91 -6.67 5.38
N ILE A 194 -1.45 -5.43 5.54
CA ILE A 194 -1.87 -4.54 6.63
C ILE A 194 -3.32 -4.08 6.44
N ARG A 195 -3.67 -3.69 5.21
CA ARG A 195 -5.00 -3.17 4.88
C ARG A 195 -6.11 -4.19 5.08
N ARG A 196 -5.84 -5.48 4.84
CA ARG A 196 -6.75 -6.61 5.14
C ARG A 196 -7.06 -6.77 6.64
N LEU A 197 -6.25 -6.18 7.52
CA LEU A 197 -6.48 -6.14 8.98
C LEU A 197 -7.27 -4.91 9.43
N GLY A 198 -7.74 -4.06 8.51
CA GLY A 198 -8.51 -2.86 8.82
C GLY A 198 -7.68 -1.71 9.41
N LEU A 199 -6.36 -1.75 9.22
CA LEU A 199 -5.43 -0.75 9.71
C LEU A 199 -5.17 0.35 8.67
N ASP A 200 -5.00 1.56 9.18
CA ASP A 200 -4.53 2.70 8.39
C ASP A 200 -3.02 2.70 8.27
N VAL A 201 -2.53 3.18 7.13
CA VAL A 201 -1.11 3.20 6.78
C VAL A 201 -0.73 4.60 6.32
N ASP A 202 0.48 5.02 6.69
CA ASP A 202 1.18 6.15 6.08
C ASP A 202 2.45 5.65 5.38
N PHE A 203 2.73 6.19 4.19
CA PHE A 203 4.05 6.05 3.59
C PHE A 203 4.96 7.17 4.07
N VAL A 204 6.21 6.82 4.36
CA VAL A 204 7.24 7.76 4.81
C VAL A 204 8.54 7.53 4.04
N ARG A 205 9.31 8.59 3.82
CA ARG A 205 10.63 8.49 3.19
C ARG A 205 11.71 8.03 4.18
N PRO A 206 12.84 7.46 3.71
CA PRO A 206 14.01 7.22 4.56
C PRO A 206 14.42 8.49 5.32
N GLY A 207 14.63 8.37 6.64
CA GLY A 207 15.04 9.49 7.50
C GLY A 207 13.91 10.38 8.04
N ALA A 208 12.64 10.11 7.68
CA ALA A 208 11.49 10.76 8.31
C ALA A 208 11.39 10.41 9.80
N ASP A 209 10.70 11.25 10.58
CA ASP A 209 10.42 10.95 11.98
C ASP A 209 9.46 9.75 12.13
N LEU A 210 9.83 8.84 13.04
CA LEU A 210 9.15 7.57 13.31
C LEU A 210 8.71 7.45 14.77
N SER A 211 8.88 8.49 15.59
CA SER A 211 8.65 8.44 17.05
C SER A 211 7.24 7.96 17.43
N ASP A 212 6.24 8.36 16.65
CA ASP A 212 4.82 8.17 16.96
C ASP A 212 4.23 6.92 16.29
N ARG A 213 5.06 6.14 15.58
CA ARG A 213 4.61 4.95 14.84
C ARG A 213 4.71 3.72 15.74
N LYS A 214 3.59 3.00 15.91
CA LYS A 214 3.54 1.76 16.68
C LYS A 214 4.15 0.58 15.90
N LEU A 215 3.97 0.59 14.58
CA LEU A 215 4.55 -0.40 13.67
C LEU A 215 5.20 0.29 12.46
N ILE A 216 6.45 -0.04 12.19
CA ILE A 216 7.23 0.46 11.06
C ILE A 216 7.62 -0.73 10.20
N LEU A 217 7.22 -0.67 8.94
CA LEU A 217 7.51 -1.69 7.96
C LEU A 217 8.52 -1.14 6.96
N VAL A 218 9.59 -1.90 6.72
CA VAL A 218 10.62 -1.57 5.75
C VAL A 218 10.71 -2.74 4.77
N PRO A 219 9.80 -2.85 3.78
CA PRO A 219 9.77 -3.99 2.85
C PRO A 219 11.12 -4.21 2.14
N GLY A 220 11.85 -3.12 1.89
CA GLY A 220 13.26 -3.14 1.51
C GLY A 220 13.87 -1.73 1.56
N LEU A 221 15.11 -1.63 2.04
CA LEU A 221 15.90 -0.39 2.08
C LEU A 221 17.37 -0.74 1.81
N MET A 222 17.74 -0.90 0.54
CA MET A 222 19.07 -1.44 0.18
C MET A 222 20.23 -0.58 0.67
N HIS A 223 20.13 0.74 0.51
CA HIS A 223 21.08 1.70 1.05
C HIS A 223 20.47 2.37 2.28
N VAL A 224 21.20 2.33 3.39
CA VAL A 224 20.78 2.93 4.67
C VAL A 224 21.66 4.15 4.92
N SER A 225 21.13 5.34 4.65
CA SER A 225 21.80 6.59 4.95
C SER A 225 21.93 6.83 6.46
N ASP A 226 22.80 7.77 6.85
CA ASP A 226 22.95 8.12 8.26
C ASP A 226 21.66 8.70 8.84
N GLU A 227 20.89 9.46 8.05
CA GLU A 227 19.58 9.99 8.43
C GLU A 227 18.58 8.85 8.70
N ALA A 228 18.51 7.87 7.78
CA ALA A 228 17.63 6.72 7.94
C ALA A 228 18.01 5.89 9.16
N LEU A 229 19.31 5.64 9.37
CA LEU A 229 19.79 4.90 10.53
C LEU A 229 19.46 5.62 11.84
N ARG A 230 19.62 6.95 11.91
CA ARG A 230 19.26 7.75 13.08
C ARG A 230 17.77 7.64 13.40
N ALA A 231 16.90 7.82 12.40
CA ALA A 231 15.45 7.69 12.58
C ALA A 231 15.04 6.29 13.07
N LEU A 232 15.64 5.24 12.50
CA LEU A 232 15.40 3.86 12.90
C LEU A 232 15.89 3.56 14.32
N LYS A 233 17.02 4.16 14.75
CA LYS A 233 17.54 4.04 16.13
C LYS A 233 16.65 4.70 17.17
N THR A 234 15.97 5.79 16.82
CA THR A 234 15.11 6.53 17.76
C THR A 234 13.67 6.03 17.80
N ALA A 235 13.27 5.21 16.83
CA ALA A 235 11.94 4.62 16.77
C ALA A 235 11.69 3.65 17.94
N LYS A 236 10.54 3.82 18.62
CA LYS A 236 10.12 3.00 19.77
C LYS A 236 9.14 1.89 19.40
N GLY A 237 8.45 2.01 18.26
CA GLY A 237 7.55 1.00 17.75
C GLY A 237 8.25 -0.27 17.29
N ILE A 238 7.47 -1.27 16.92
CA ILE A 238 7.98 -2.50 16.29
C ILE A 238 8.49 -2.15 14.89
N ILE A 239 9.69 -2.61 14.53
CA ILE A 239 10.28 -2.41 13.19
C ILE A 239 10.46 -3.77 12.52
N LEU A 240 9.86 -3.96 11.34
CA LEU A 240 10.10 -5.14 10.52
C LEU A 240 10.85 -4.76 9.24
N PHE A 241 12.09 -5.22 9.13
CA PHE A 241 12.86 -5.17 7.89
C PHE A 241 12.55 -6.37 7.01
N GLY A 242 12.32 -6.12 5.73
CA GLY A 242 12.29 -7.12 4.68
C GLY A 242 13.68 -7.43 4.13
N PRO A 243 13.75 -8.40 3.20
CA PRO A 243 15.01 -8.87 2.63
C PRO A 243 15.76 -7.75 1.90
N ARG A 244 17.08 -7.93 1.75
CA ARG A 244 18.00 -7.00 1.08
C ARG A 244 18.18 -5.64 1.77
N SER A 245 17.54 -5.39 2.91
CA SER A 245 17.74 -4.16 3.67
C SER A 245 19.20 -4.04 4.13
N GLY A 246 19.81 -2.86 3.91
CA GLY A 246 21.21 -2.59 4.20
C GLY A 246 22.22 -3.42 3.40
N SER A 247 21.84 -3.91 2.22
CA SER A 247 22.71 -4.75 1.40
C SER A 247 23.66 -4.00 0.47
N ARG A 248 23.54 -2.67 0.37
CA ARG A 248 24.37 -1.82 -0.49
C ARG A 248 24.79 -0.53 0.24
N ASP A 249 25.93 0.02 -0.15
CA ASP A 249 26.30 1.39 0.16
C ASP A 249 25.84 2.37 -0.95
N ARG A 250 26.11 3.66 -0.76
CA ARG A 250 25.78 4.73 -1.73
C ARG A 250 26.45 4.59 -3.10
N HIS A 251 27.47 3.73 -3.22
CA HIS A 251 28.23 3.48 -4.45
C HIS A 251 27.88 2.12 -5.06
N PHE A 252 26.79 1.50 -4.61
CA PHE A 252 26.33 0.19 -5.05
C PHE A 252 27.30 -0.97 -4.72
N GLN A 253 28.11 -0.82 -3.68
CA GLN A 253 29.03 -1.86 -3.20
C GLN A 253 28.39 -2.67 -2.07
N ILE A 254 28.87 -3.89 -1.86
CA ILE A 254 28.52 -4.66 -0.66
C ILE A 254 29.22 -4.01 0.53
N PRO A 255 28.52 -3.68 1.64
CA PRO A 255 29.17 -3.15 2.84
C PRO A 255 30.28 -4.07 3.35
N ASP A 256 31.38 -3.51 3.86
CA ASP A 256 32.55 -4.28 4.33
C ASP A 256 32.19 -5.33 5.41
N ALA A 257 31.21 -5.00 6.27
CA ALA A 257 30.69 -5.89 7.31
C ALA A 257 29.67 -6.93 6.78
N LEU A 258 29.43 -6.97 5.46
CA LEU A 258 28.33 -7.65 4.76
C LEU A 258 26.93 -7.10 5.12
N PRO A 259 25.87 -7.45 4.37
CA PRO A 259 24.51 -7.05 4.72
C PRO A 259 24.11 -7.59 6.11
N PRO A 260 23.30 -6.86 6.89
CA PRO A 260 22.53 -5.68 6.51
C PRO A 260 23.26 -4.36 6.80
N GLY A 261 24.61 -4.36 6.70
CA GLY A 261 25.42 -3.16 6.72
C GLY A 261 25.20 -2.35 8.00
N PRO A 262 24.88 -1.04 7.92
CA PRO A 262 24.65 -0.20 9.10
C PRO A 262 23.54 -0.69 10.05
N LEU A 263 22.59 -1.53 9.59
CA LEU A 263 21.55 -2.08 10.44
C LEU A 263 22.08 -3.12 11.45
N GLN A 264 23.34 -3.55 11.33
CA GLN A 264 23.99 -4.38 12.35
C GLN A 264 24.05 -3.71 13.72
N ASP A 265 23.99 -2.37 13.77
CA ASP A 265 23.86 -1.60 15.01
C ASP A 265 22.53 -1.81 15.73
N LEU A 266 21.49 -2.26 15.02
CA LEU A 266 20.14 -2.48 15.53
C LEU A 266 19.84 -3.97 15.76
N VAL A 267 20.34 -4.83 14.86
CA VAL A 267 20.10 -6.26 14.91
C VAL A 267 21.39 -7.03 14.57
N PRO A 268 21.94 -7.85 15.48
CA PRO A 268 23.23 -8.51 15.28
C PRO A 268 23.09 -9.72 14.35
N LEU A 269 22.96 -9.45 13.05
CA LEU A 269 22.88 -10.47 12.00
C LEU A 269 23.82 -10.13 10.84
N ARG A 270 24.23 -11.16 10.09
CA ARG A 270 25.01 -11.02 8.87
C ARG A 270 24.50 -11.98 7.80
N VAL A 271 24.15 -11.45 6.64
CA VAL A 271 23.79 -12.23 5.45
C VAL A 271 25.07 -12.70 4.78
N THR A 272 25.29 -14.01 4.76
CA THR A 272 26.51 -14.60 4.17
C THR A 272 26.32 -15.04 2.72
N GLN A 273 25.09 -15.40 2.35
CA GLN A 273 24.74 -15.84 1.00
C GLN A 273 23.27 -15.49 0.72
N VAL A 274 22.91 -15.40 -0.56
CA VAL A 274 21.55 -15.15 -1.01
C VAL A 274 21.19 -16.14 -2.13
N SER A 275 19.92 -16.47 -2.25
CA SER A 275 19.41 -17.38 -3.27
C SER A 275 18.14 -16.83 -3.91
N SER A 276 18.14 -16.69 -5.23
CA SER A 276 16.92 -16.49 -6.02
C SER A 276 16.27 -17.84 -6.33
N LEU A 277 14.98 -17.98 -6.06
CA LEU A 277 14.24 -19.22 -6.30
C LEU A 277 13.50 -19.14 -7.65
N ARG A 278 13.56 -20.20 -8.46
CA ARG A 278 12.80 -20.29 -9.71
C ARG A 278 11.29 -20.33 -9.41
N PRO A 279 10.42 -19.82 -10.31
CA PRO A 279 8.98 -20.01 -10.18
C PRO A 279 8.61 -21.48 -9.97
N GLY A 280 7.73 -21.74 -9.00
CA GLY A 280 7.32 -23.08 -8.57
C GLY A 280 8.24 -23.73 -7.51
N LEU A 281 9.39 -23.13 -7.19
CA LEU A 281 10.21 -23.53 -6.06
C LEU A 281 9.92 -22.64 -4.85
N ALA A 282 9.90 -23.27 -3.68
CA ALA A 282 9.68 -22.62 -2.41
C ALA A 282 10.48 -23.32 -1.31
N ASP A 283 10.69 -22.63 -0.20
CA ASP A 283 11.26 -23.20 1.01
C ASP A 283 10.31 -22.99 2.18
N ALA A 284 10.03 -24.05 2.93
CA ALA A 284 9.10 -23.99 4.04
C ALA A 284 9.68 -23.16 5.19
N VAL A 285 8.86 -22.28 5.75
CA VAL A 285 9.17 -21.52 6.96
C VAL A 285 8.28 -22.02 8.09
N SER A 286 8.87 -22.31 9.25
CA SER A 286 8.16 -22.78 10.44
C SER A 286 8.75 -22.24 11.73
N GLY A 287 7.95 -22.14 12.79
CA GLY A 287 8.32 -21.54 14.08
C GLY A 287 7.18 -20.70 14.65
N MET A 288 7.48 -19.50 15.13
CA MET A 288 6.50 -18.50 15.60
C MET A 288 5.48 -18.13 14.51
N VAL A 289 5.95 -18.09 13.26
CA VAL A 289 5.12 -17.93 12.05
C VAL A 289 5.48 -19.01 11.03
N SER A 290 4.52 -19.34 10.17
CA SER A 290 4.67 -20.38 9.16
C SER A 290 4.16 -19.95 7.79
N GLY A 291 4.69 -20.57 6.74
CA GLY A 291 4.31 -20.34 5.34
C GLY A 291 5.48 -20.73 4.44
N GLN A 292 5.68 -20.02 3.33
CA GLN A 292 6.76 -20.32 2.40
C GLN A 292 7.57 -19.07 2.02
N ALA A 293 8.88 -19.27 1.86
CA ALA A 293 9.73 -18.35 1.13
C ALA A 293 9.69 -18.70 -0.36
N VAL A 294 9.40 -17.70 -1.19
CA VAL A 294 9.34 -17.80 -2.66
C VAL A 294 10.21 -16.71 -3.25
N ARG A 295 10.72 -16.87 -4.48
CA ARG A 295 11.56 -15.90 -5.21
C ARG A 295 12.92 -15.54 -4.58
N TRP A 296 13.02 -15.39 -3.25
CA TRP A 296 14.21 -14.91 -2.54
C TRP A 296 14.34 -15.53 -1.15
N ARG A 297 15.56 -15.92 -0.78
CA ARG A 297 15.95 -16.19 0.62
C ARG A 297 17.40 -15.83 0.89
N GLU A 298 17.70 -15.56 2.15
CA GLU A 298 19.01 -15.18 2.66
C GLU A 298 19.51 -16.22 3.67
N SER A 299 20.80 -16.57 3.59
CA SER A 299 21.46 -17.38 4.61
C SER A 299 22.10 -16.45 5.64
N ILE A 300 21.59 -16.49 6.87
CA ILE A 300 21.89 -15.53 7.92
C ILE A 300 22.68 -16.19 9.07
N LYS A 301 23.76 -15.53 9.51
CA LYS A 301 24.41 -15.80 10.80
C LYS A 301 24.00 -14.71 11.79
N THR A 302 23.53 -15.09 12.97
CA THR A 302 23.05 -14.13 13.98
C THR A 302 23.26 -14.64 15.40
N THR A 303 23.34 -13.72 16.36
CA THR A 303 23.24 -14.01 17.80
C THR A 303 21.92 -13.53 18.41
N ALA A 304 21.01 -12.99 17.59
CA ALA A 304 19.67 -12.58 18.00
C ALA A 304 18.71 -13.78 18.03
N ASP A 305 17.50 -13.56 18.54
CA ASP A 305 16.50 -14.62 18.69
C ASP A 305 15.96 -15.03 17.32
N ILE A 306 15.96 -16.33 17.05
CA ILE A 306 15.43 -16.89 15.80
C ILE A 306 14.00 -17.33 16.05
N LEU A 307 13.04 -16.58 15.51
CA LEU A 307 11.61 -16.81 15.71
C LEU A 307 11.05 -17.89 14.77
N SER A 308 11.52 -17.91 13.53
CA SER A 308 11.17 -18.93 12.53
C SER A 308 12.38 -19.32 11.69
N ARG A 309 12.36 -20.55 11.16
CA ARG A 309 13.44 -21.17 10.41
C ARG A 309 12.96 -21.70 9.07
N PHE A 310 13.90 -21.75 8.12
CA PHE A 310 13.78 -22.51 6.88
C PHE A 310 13.88 -24.02 7.13
N SER A 311 13.57 -24.84 6.13
CA SER A 311 13.62 -26.30 6.21
C SER A 311 15.00 -26.87 6.56
N ASN A 312 16.08 -26.17 6.17
CA ASN A 312 17.46 -26.55 6.48
C ASN A 312 17.93 -26.08 7.87
N GLY A 313 17.07 -25.43 8.66
CA GLY A 313 17.37 -24.91 9.99
C GLY A 313 17.92 -23.47 10.01
N ASP A 314 18.20 -22.87 8.85
CA ASP A 314 18.67 -21.48 8.75
C ASP A 314 17.61 -20.49 9.27
N PRO A 315 18.01 -19.33 9.83
CA PRO A 315 17.07 -18.31 10.29
C PRO A 315 16.25 -17.71 9.14
N ALA A 316 14.93 -17.65 9.30
CA ALA A 316 14.01 -16.98 8.36
C ALA A 316 13.46 -15.67 8.92
N LEU A 317 13.06 -15.66 10.18
CA LEU A 317 12.61 -14.47 10.92
C LEU A 317 13.41 -14.35 12.22
N ILE A 318 14.08 -13.22 12.39
CA ILE A 318 14.93 -12.93 13.54
C ILE A 318 14.36 -11.73 14.31
N ALA A 319 14.57 -11.69 15.62
CA ALA A 319 14.20 -10.55 16.46
C ALA A 319 15.31 -10.18 17.45
N LYS A 320 15.46 -8.87 17.66
CA LYS A 320 16.24 -8.27 18.74
C LYS A 320 15.44 -7.09 19.29
N ASP A 321 14.93 -7.23 20.52
CA ASP A 321 14.10 -6.22 21.18
C ASP A 321 12.85 -5.85 20.35
N ASN A 322 12.74 -4.60 19.88
CA ASN A 322 11.65 -4.14 18.99
C ASN A 322 11.97 -4.29 17.49
N ILE A 323 13.14 -4.82 17.13
CA ILE A 323 13.61 -4.95 15.76
C ILE A 323 13.43 -6.38 15.26
N HIS A 324 12.89 -6.53 14.05
CA HIS A 324 12.68 -7.79 13.37
C HIS A 324 13.25 -7.75 11.95
N TYR A 325 13.73 -8.89 11.47
CA TYR A 325 14.27 -9.04 10.12
C TYR A 325 13.75 -10.32 9.47
N LEU A 326 13.06 -10.18 8.33
CA LEU A 326 12.58 -11.28 7.50
C LEU A 326 13.54 -11.48 6.32
N GLY A 327 14.29 -12.58 6.35
CA GLY A 327 15.34 -12.90 5.37
C GLY A 327 14.84 -13.52 4.07
N CYS A 328 13.58 -13.34 3.70
CA CYS A 328 13.01 -13.91 2.47
C CYS A 328 11.92 -13.04 1.88
N TRP A 329 11.59 -13.32 0.62
CA TRP A 329 10.34 -12.88 0.04
C TRP A 329 9.24 -13.88 0.47
N PRO A 330 8.24 -13.44 1.26
CA PRO A 330 7.20 -14.33 1.76
C PRO A 330 6.12 -14.59 0.70
N ASP A 331 5.56 -15.80 0.70
CA ASP A 331 4.26 -16.06 0.07
C ASP A 331 3.12 -15.36 0.85
N GLU A 332 1.90 -15.38 0.31
CA GLU A 332 0.75 -14.71 0.94
C GLU A 332 0.48 -15.20 2.36
N SER A 333 0.63 -16.52 2.58
CA SER A 333 0.43 -17.15 3.90
C SER A 333 1.47 -16.69 4.91
N LEU A 334 2.76 -16.75 4.56
CA LEU A 334 3.84 -16.30 5.43
C LEU A 334 3.72 -14.80 5.71
N LEU A 335 3.42 -13.98 4.69
CA LEU A 335 3.28 -12.54 4.87
C LEU A 335 2.13 -12.21 5.81
N THR A 336 0.97 -12.84 5.62
CA THR A 336 -0.19 -12.67 6.51
C THR A 336 0.16 -13.03 7.95
N ASN A 337 0.85 -14.15 8.17
CA ASN A 337 1.23 -14.59 9.51
C ASN A 337 2.29 -13.68 10.16
N VAL A 338 3.29 -13.22 9.39
CA VAL A 338 4.32 -12.26 9.83
C VAL A 338 3.66 -10.93 10.23
N ILE A 339 2.82 -10.38 9.36
CA ILE A 339 2.16 -9.09 9.61
C ILE A 339 1.21 -9.20 10.80
N ALA A 340 0.41 -10.26 10.91
CA ALA A 340 -0.44 -10.48 12.08
C ALA A 340 0.39 -10.62 13.38
N HIS A 341 1.57 -11.24 13.32
CA HIS A 341 2.48 -11.30 14.46
C HIS A 341 3.02 -9.91 14.85
N MET A 342 3.44 -9.10 13.88
CA MET A 342 3.93 -7.73 14.14
C MET A 342 2.84 -6.83 14.70
N VAL A 343 1.63 -6.91 14.16
CA VAL A 343 0.45 -6.15 14.61
C VAL A 343 0.10 -6.49 16.06
N ARG A 344 0.14 -7.77 16.45
CA ARG A 344 -0.02 -8.16 17.86
C ARG A 344 1.09 -7.61 18.75
N LYS A 345 2.35 -7.66 18.32
CA LYS A 345 3.48 -7.09 19.10
C LYS A 345 3.39 -5.57 19.23
N ALA A 346 2.80 -4.90 18.25
CA ALA A 346 2.58 -3.45 18.26
C ALA A 346 1.30 -3.04 19.00
N GLU A 347 0.56 -4.00 19.58
CA GLU A 347 -0.69 -3.76 20.32
C GLU A 347 -1.71 -2.96 19.51
N LEU A 348 -1.84 -3.31 18.23
CA LEU A 348 -2.79 -2.68 17.31
C LEU A 348 -4.08 -3.51 17.23
N GLU A 349 -5.21 -2.83 17.38
CA GLU A 349 -6.53 -3.42 17.19
C GLU A 349 -6.79 -3.66 15.71
N THR A 350 -7.36 -4.82 15.39
CA THR A 350 -7.66 -5.21 14.00
C THR A 350 -9.12 -5.54 13.82
N VAL A 351 -9.58 -5.39 12.58
CA VAL A 351 -10.87 -5.88 12.12
C VAL A 351 -10.56 -6.85 10.98
N PRO A 352 -10.83 -8.16 11.12
CA PRO A 352 -10.60 -9.09 10.03
C PRO A 352 -11.58 -8.78 8.89
N LEU A 353 -11.04 -8.37 7.74
CA LEU A 353 -11.85 -8.01 6.58
C LEU A 353 -11.88 -9.15 5.55
N PRO A 354 -13.02 -9.39 4.87
CA PRO A 354 -13.00 -10.21 3.68
C PRO A 354 -12.10 -9.56 2.62
N PRO A 355 -11.52 -10.32 1.66
CA PRO A 355 -10.49 -9.78 0.77
C PRO A 355 -10.93 -8.57 -0.07
N HIS A 356 -12.23 -8.37 -0.23
CA HIS A 356 -12.84 -7.32 -1.03
C HIS A 356 -13.33 -6.09 -0.24
N VAL A 357 -13.16 -6.05 1.08
CA VAL A 357 -13.53 -4.90 1.92
C VAL A 357 -12.28 -4.21 2.45
N ARG A 358 -12.31 -2.88 2.48
CA ARG A 358 -11.27 -2.04 3.11
C ARG A 358 -11.90 -1.00 4.02
N LEU A 359 -11.19 -0.66 5.09
CA LEU A 359 -11.56 0.42 6.01
C LEU A 359 -10.57 1.58 5.89
N ARG A 360 -11.01 2.81 6.15
CA ARG A 360 -10.13 3.98 6.29
C ARG A 360 -10.70 4.95 7.31
N ARG A 361 -9.90 5.43 8.27
CA ARG A 361 -10.34 6.45 9.23
C ARG A 361 -9.96 7.84 8.78
N ARG A 362 -10.82 8.81 9.10
CA ARG A 362 -10.56 10.25 8.92
C ARG A 362 -11.29 11.03 10.00
N GLY A 363 -10.54 11.52 10.99
CA GLY A 363 -11.12 12.14 12.17
C GLY A 363 -11.89 11.13 13.01
N ASP A 364 -13.15 11.45 13.32
CA ASP A 364 -14.09 10.58 14.04
C ASP A 364 -14.86 9.62 13.11
N LEU A 365 -14.58 9.63 11.81
CA LEU A 365 -15.25 8.75 10.84
C LEU A 365 -14.42 7.54 10.48
N VAL A 366 -15.10 6.40 10.34
CA VAL A 366 -14.60 5.21 9.68
C VAL A 366 -15.37 5.05 8.38
N PHE A 367 -14.65 4.97 7.26
CA PHE A 367 -15.19 4.64 5.94
C PHE A 367 -14.95 3.16 5.65
N ALA A 368 -15.92 2.51 5.02
CA ALA A 368 -15.81 1.15 4.52
C ALA A 368 -16.14 1.09 3.02
N PHE A 369 -15.32 0.37 2.27
CA PHE A 369 -15.42 0.22 0.81
C PHE A 369 -15.54 -1.24 0.44
N ASN A 370 -16.51 -1.58 -0.41
CA ASN A 370 -16.72 -2.95 -0.89
C ASN A 370 -16.47 -3.03 -2.41
N TYR A 371 -15.35 -3.65 -2.78
CA TYR A 371 -14.93 -3.90 -4.16
C TYR A 371 -15.48 -5.21 -4.74
N GLY A 372 -16.14 -6.01 -3.91
CA GLY A 372 -16.46 -7.40 -4.18
C GLY A 372 -17.89 -7.63 -4.61
N PRO A 373 -18.24 -8.90 -4.87
CA PRO A 373 -19.56 -9.29 -5.36
C PRO A 373 -20.57 -9.59 -4.24
N SER A 374 -20.16 -9.55 -2.97
CA SER A 374 -21.00 -9.96 -1.84
C SER A 374 -21.09 -8.84 -0.81
N PRO A 375 -22.24 -8.70 -0.12
CA PRO A 375 -22.38 -7.71 0.93
C PRO A 375 -21.52 -8.06 2.16
N TRP A 376 -21.20 -7.05 2.95
CA TRP A 376 -20.52 -7.19 4.25
C TRP A 376 -21.25 -6.39 5.32
N VAL A 377 -21.22 -6.86 6.56
CA VAL A 377 -21.86 -6.17 7.69
C VAL A 377 -20.82 -5.29 8.39
N CYS A 378 -20.98 -3.98 8.28
CA CYS A 378 -20.17 -2.99 8.97
C CYS A 378 -20.34 -3.11 10.49
N PRO A 379 -19.26 -3.01 11.29
CA PRO A 379 -19.33 -3.10 12.74
C PRO A 379 -19.84 -1.83 13.44
N GLY A 380 -20.01 -0.72 12.70
CA GLY A 380 -20.48 0.56 13.24
C GLY A 380 -21.98 0.61 13.50
N GLU A 381 -22.42 1.63 14.25
CA GLU A 381 -23.83 1.87 14.57
C GLU A 381 -24.33 3.26 14.11
N ASP A 382 -23.52 4.32 14.28
CA ASP A 382 -23.88 5.71 13.93
C ASP A 382 -23.50 6.05 12.48
N PHE A 383 -24.27 5.54 11.51
CA PHE A 383 -24.02 5.74 10.08
C PHE A 383 -24.37 7.16 9.62
N VAL A 384 -23.39 7.81 9.00
CA VAL A 384 -23.53 9.13 8.35
C VAL A 384 -23.60 9.00 6.82
N LEU A 385 -23.24 7.84 6.29
CA LEU A 385 -23.36 7.49 4.88
C LEU A 385 -23.63 5.99 4.75
N GLY A 386 -24.59 5.61 3.91
CA GLY A 386 -24.97 4.21 3.73
C GLY A 386 -25.64 3.61 4.98
N GLY A 387 -25.34 2.35 5.28
CA GLY A 387 -25.88 1.65 6.45
C GLY A 387 -25.02 0.45 6.84
N SER A 388 -25.53 -0.35 7.79
CA SER A 388 -24.81 -1.51 8.33
C SER A 388 -24.54 -2.60 7.30
N GLN A 389 -25.39 -2.73 6.28
CA GLN A 389 -25.16 -3.64 5.17
C GLN A 389 -24.44 -2.90 4.03
N LEU A 390 -23.16 -3.20 3.84
CA LEU A 390 -22.31 -2.64 2.79
C LEU A 390 -22.42 -3.49 1.53
N GLU A 391 -23.25 -3.06 0.60
CA GLU A 391 -23.50 -3.72 -0.68
C GLU A 391 -22.25 -3.74 -1.60
N PRO A 392 -22.19 -4.66 -2.59
CA PRO A 392 -21.19 -4.63 -3.64
C PRO A 392 -21.00 -3.26 -4.30
N CYS A 393 -19.75 -2.87 -4.60
CA CYS A 393 -19.40 -1.63 -5.28
C CYS A 393 -19.95 -0.36 -4.58
N SER A 394 -19.99 -0.39 -3.25
CA SER A 394 -20.56 0.68 -2.44
C SER A 394 -19.64 1.13 -1.30
N VAL A 395 -20.06 2.21 -0.64
CA VAL A 395 -19.36 2.85 0.49
C VAL A 395 -20.35 3.11 1.62
N ALA A 396 -19.88 2.90 2.85
CA ALA A 396 -20.53 3.34 4.07
C ALA A 396 -19.55 4.15 4.92
N ALA A 397 -20.07 5.03 5.77
CA ALA A 397 -19.28 5.72 6.78
C ALA A 397 -20.09 5.87 8.07
N TRP A 398 -19.43 5.70 9.20
CA TRP A 398 -20.03 5.87 10.52
C TRP A 398 -19.09 6.61 11.46
N ARG A 399 -19.63 7.16 12.55
CA ARG A 399 -18.84 7.74 13.63
C ARG A 399 -18.38 6.63 14.57
N GLU A 400 -17.08 6.58 14.82
CA GLU A 400 -16.53 5.77 15.90
C GLU A 400 -16.62 6.62 17.17
N GLY A 401 -17.37 6.13 18.17
CA GLY A 401 -17.47 6.79 19.47
C GLY A 401 -16.06 6.99 20.00
N ALA A 402 -15.73 8.21 20.45
CA ALA A 402 -14.42 8.52 20.99
C ALA A 402 -14.05 7.44 22.02
N THR A 403 -13.00 6.66 21.75
CA THR A 403 -12.43 5.78 22.76
C THR A 403 -12.10 6.67 23.95
N PRO A 404 -12.70 6.46 25.14
CA PRO A 404 -12.45 7.35 26.26
C PRO A 404 -11.00 7.15 26.74
N GLY A 405 -10.11 8.06 26.34
CA GLY A 405 -8.77 8.23 26.91
C GLY A 405 -7.71 7.20 26.49
N GLY A 406 -6.72 7.66 25.72
CA GLY A 406 -5.39 7.08 25.63
C GLY A 406 -4.36 8.11 26.04
#